data_AF-A0A6P1HKR7-F1
#
_entry.id   AF-A0A6P1HKR7-F1
#
_cell.length_a   1.000
_cell.length_b   1.000
_cell.length_c   1.000
_cell.angle_alpha   90.00
_cell.angle_beta   90.00
_cell.angle_gamma   90.00
#
_symmetry.space_group_name_H-M   'P 1'
#
loop_
_entity.id
_entity.type
_entity.pdbx_description
1 polymer ?
#
loop_
_entity_poly.entity_id
_entity_poly.type
_entity_poly.pdbx_seq_one_letter_code
_entity_poly.pdbx_strand_id
1 'polypeptide(L)'
;MRVVSISIALIATMIVTSCSTNTHNTKDFQKLNEKITELNKQQEELQSKLEKSEKRLNVLQSKMVKQTDIAGIKDDTTYIKSMVENLEGIYIPEEEARQIAESLTSNEVEKWAVTFNENYDYDESNEHNLVRDVWVVKAFHSLGNKTIYYIDAITKEVVNISEIESNH
;
A
#
# COMPACT_ATOMS: atom_id res chain seq x y z
N MET A 1 -25.01 22.85 29.28
CA MET A 1 -26.40 23.08 28.86
C MET A 1 -27.30 22.30 29.81
N ARG A 2 -28.05 22.97 30.71
CA ARG A 2 -28.84 22.30 31.75
C ARG A 2 -30.11 21.72 31.12
N VAL A 3 -30.23 20.41 31.08
CA VAL A 3 -31.43 19.71 30.62
C VAL A 3 -32.49 19.84 31.72
N VAL A 4 -33.52 20.63 31.46
CA VAL A 4 -34.70 20.72 32.32
C VAL A 4 -35.52 19.45 32.07
N SER A 5 -35.16 18.37 32.75
CA SER A 5 -35.94 17.14 32.79
C SER A 5 -37.11 17.33 33.77
N ILE A 6 -38.18 17.99 33.31
CA ILE A 6 -39.46 17.92 34.02
C ILE A 6 -40.00 16.51 33.78
N SER A 7 -39.80 15.62 34.76
CA SER A 7 -40.31 14.25 34.74
C SER A 7 -41.83 14.28 34.63
N ILE A 8 -42.35 13.90 33.46
CA ILE A 8 -43.78 13.77 33.15
C ILE A 8 -44.52 12.86 34.18
N ALA A 9 -43.77 12.00 34.88
CA ALA A 9 -44.25 11.19 36.01
C ALA A 9 -44.87 12.01 37.17
N LEU A 10 -44.45 13.26 37.39
CA LEU A 10 -45.00 14.15 38.43
C LEU A 10 -46.39 14.70 38.08
N ILE A 11 -46.70 14.84 36.79
CA ILE A 11 -48.01 15.35 36.34
C ILE A 11 -49.08 14.24 36.46
N ALA A 12 -48.71 13.00 36.16
CA ALA A 12 -49.62 11.86 36.27
C ALA A 12 -50.03 11.57 37.73
N THR A 13 -49.15 11.80 38.70
CA THR A 13 -49.44 11.55 40.13
C THR A 13 -50.31 12.63 40.78
N MET A 14 -50.25 13.88 40.32
CA MET A 14 -51.11 14.96 40.85
C MET A 14 -52.57 14.87 40.38
N ILE A 15 -52.87 14.18 39.27
CA ILE A 15 -54.24 14.10 38.73
C ILE A 15 -55.05 12.99 39.41
N VAL A 16 -54.40 11.93 39.94
CA VAL A 16 -55.08 10.80 40.58
C VAL A 16 -55.71 11.18 41.94
N THR A 17 -55.33 12.32 42.54
CA THR A 17 -55.88 12.76 43.84
C THR A 17 -57.16 13.60 43.73
N SER A 18 -57.69 13.87 42.53
CA SER A 18 -58.90 14.67 42.31
C SER A 18 -60.05 13.82 41.74
N CYS A 19 -60.38 12.69 42.36
CA CYS A 19 -61.60 11.95 42.04
C CYS A 19 -62.78 12.51 42.85
N SER A 20 -63.47 13.51 42.30
CA SER A 20 -64.88 13.77 42.63
C SER A 20 -65.63 14.30 41.40
N THR A 21 -66.66 13.54 41.01
CA THR A 21 -67.79 13.92 40.13
C THR A 21 -67.51 14.42 38.70
N ASN A 22 -67.46 13.51 37.72
CA ASN A 22 -68.22 13.58 36.43
C ASN A 22 -67.84 12.36 35.55
N THR A 23 -68.80 11.52 35.14
CA THR A 23 -68.53 10.31 34.31
C THR A 23 -68.04 10.62 32.89
N HIS A 24 -68.15 11.87 32.45
CA HIS A 24 -67.59 12.34 31.18
C HIS A 24 -66.06 12.56 31.28
N ASN A 25 -65.60 13.13 32.39
CA ASN A 25 -64.20 13.45 32.62
C ASN A 25 -63.32 12.19 32.67
N THR A 26 -63.83 11.08 33.24
CA THR A 26 -63.07 9.82 33.35
C THR A 26 -62.70 9.21 31.99
N LYS A 27 -63.55 9.34 30.97
CA LYS A 27 -63.26 8.82 29.61
C LYS A 27 -62.18 9.64 28.91
N ASP A 28 -62.22 10.96 29.06
CA ASP A 28 -61.22 11.85 28.49
C ASP A 28 -59.85 11.69 29.18
N PHE A 29 -59.84 11.48 30.51
CA PHE A 29 -58.63 11.13 31.25
C PHE A 29 -58.03 9.78 30.81
N GLN A 30 -58.86 8.75 30.59
CA GLN A 30 -58.39 7.47 30.06
C GLN A 30 -57.76 7.61 28.67
N LYS A 31 -58.41 8.34 27.77
CA LYS A 31 -57.91 8.59 26.40
C LYS A 31 -56.61 9.40 26.41
N LEU A 32 -56.45 10.33 27.34
CA LEU A 32 -55.21 11.08 27.51
C LEU A 32 -54.07 10.17 28.02
N ASN A 33 -54.36 9.27 28.95
CA ASN A 33 -53.37 8.33 29.48
C ASN A 33 -52.91 7.31 28.43
N GLU A 34 -53.81 6.84 27.56
CA GLU A 34 -53.47 6.01 26.40
C GLU A 34 -52.53 6.75 25.44
N LYS A 35 -52.82 8.02 25.13
CA LYS A 35 -51.94 8.84 24.28
C LYS A 35 -50.56 9.07 24.90
N ILE A 36 -50.47 9.29 26.21
CA ILE A 36 -49.20 9.44 26.92
C ILE A 36 -48.39 8.14 26.82
N THR A 37 -49.04 7.00 26.99
CA THR A 37 -48.39 5.68 26.88
C THR A 37 -47.87 5.44 25.46
N GLU A 38 -48.67 5.76 24.44
CA GLU A 38 -48.26 5.64 23.04
C GLU A 38 -47.09 6.58 22.70
N LEU A 39 -47.11 7.83 23.18
CA LEU A 39 -46.02 8.78 22.99
C LEU A 39 -44.72 8.30 23.66
N ASN A 40 -44.81 7.73 24.87
CA ASN A 40 -43.65 7.16 25.55
C ASN A 40 -43.06 5.99 24.77
N LYS A 41 -43.92 5.10 24.24
CA LYS A 41 -43.48 3.98 23.40
C LYS A 41 -42.79 4.46 22.11
N GLN A 42 -43.34 5.48 21.46
CA GLN A 42 -42.73 6.07 20.27
C GLN A 42 -41.38 6.73 20.59
N GLN A 43 -41.26 7.38 21.75
CA GLN A 43 -40.01 7.98 22.21
C GLN A 43 -38.93 6.92 22.45
N GLU A 44 -39.26 5.80 23.10
CA GLU A 44 -38.35 4.67 23.30
C GLU A 44 -37.89 4.06 21.97
N GLU A 45 -38.80 3.91 21.01
CA GLU A 45 -38.47 3.37 19.68
C GLU A 45 -37.52 4.31 18.91
N LEU A 46 -37.77 5.62 18.96
CA LEU A 46 -36.89 6.62 18.35
C LEU A 46 -35.52 6.65 18.99
N GLN A 47 -35.41 6.52 20.31
CA GLN A 47 -34.13 6.40 21.01
C GLN A 47 -33.37 5.15 20.57
N SER A 48 -34.05 4.01 20.47
CA SER A 48 -33.42 2.77 19.97
C SER A 48 -32.91 2.91 18.53
N LYS A 49 -33.68 3.59 17.67
CA LYS A 49 -33.28 3.87 16.28
C LYS A 49 -32.07 4.81 16.21
N LEU A 50 -32.01 5.83 17.07
CA LEU A 50 -30.88 6.75 17.15
C LEU A 50 -29.60 6.01 17.56
N GLU A 51 -29.65 5.22 18.63
CA GLU A 51 -28.49 4.45 19.10
C GLU A 51 -27.96 3.48 18.03
N LYS A 52 -28.86 2.84 17.27
CA LYS A 52 -28.48 1.98 16.13
C LYS A 52 -27.81 2.78 15.01
N SER A 53 -28.29 3.98 14.73
CA SER A 53 -27.72 4.86 13.70
C SER A 53 -26.31 5.33 14.09
N GLU A 54 -26.12 5.76 15.34
CA GLU A 54 -24.82 6.17 15.87
C GLU A 54 -23.79 5.04 15.81
N LYS A 55 -24.18 3.82 16.21
CA LYS A 55 -23.32 2.63 16.09
C LYS A 55 -22.92 2.36 14.63
N ARG A 56 -23.86 2.47 13.68
CA ARG A 56 -23.56 2.30 12.25
C ARG A 56 -22.60 3.37 11.73
N LEU A 57 -22.79 4.62 12.16
CA LEU A 57 -21.93 5.73 11.77
C LEU A 57 -20.50 5.55 12.28
N ASN A 58 -20.32 5.12 13.53
CA ASN A 58 -19.00 4.81 14.08
C ASN A 58 -18.29 3.69 13.30
N VAL A 59 -19.01 2.64 12.90
CA VAL A 59 -18.45 1.56 12.07
C VAL A 59 -18.05 2.07 10.68
N LEU A 60 -18.87 2.91 10.05
CA LEU A 60 -18.56 3.49 8.74
C LEU A 60 -17.36 4.44 8.80
N GLN A 61 -17.27 5.29 9.83
CA GLN A 61 -16.12 6.16 10.05
C GLN A 61 -14.84 5.34 10.23
N SER A 62 -14.87 4.27 11.03
CA SER A 62 -13.71 3.38 11.20
C SER A 62 -13.30 2.68 9.90
N LYS A 63 -14.24 2.28 9.06
CA LYS A 63 -13.96 1.70 7.73
C LYS A 63 -13.36 2.72 6.76
N MET A 64 -13.81 3.98 6.82
CA MET A 64 -13.32 5.07 5.98
C MET A 64 -11.86 5.40 6.31
N VAL A 65 -11.50 5.49 7.59
CA VAL A 65 -10.10 5.69 8.04
C VAL A 65 -9.19 4.58 7.47
N LYS A 66 -9.61 3.32 7.56
CA LYS A 66 -8.85 2.19 6.98
C LYS A 66 -8.75 2.24 5.44
N GLN A 67 -9.74 2.80 4.76
CA GLN A 67 -9.68 3.00 3.30
C GLN A 67 -8.74 4.13 2.91
N THR A 68 -8.65 5.19 3.71
CA THR A 68 -7.68 6.27 3.51
C THR A 68 -6.24 5.75 3.62
N ASP A 69 -5.96 4.87 4.58
CA ASP A 69 -4.65 4.22 4.72
C ASP A 69 -4.30 3.34 3.49
N ILE A 70 -5.29 2.66 2.91
CA ILE A 70 -5.11 1.83 1.71
C ILE A 70 -4.90 2.68 0.44
N ALA A 71 -5.49 3.87 0.37
CA ALA A 71 -5.27 4.79 -0.75
C ALA A 71 -3.81 5.30 -0.80
N GLY A 72 -3.21 5.62 0.36
CA GLY A 72 -1.80 5.99 0.44
C GLY A 72 -0.86 4.88 -0.05
N ILE A 73 -1.14 3.62 0.32
CA ILE A 73 -0.36 2.46 -0.15
C ILE A 73 -0.51 2.24 -1.67
N LYS A 74 -1.67 2.57 -2.25
CA LYS A 74 -1.91 2.45 -3.69
C LYS A 74 -1.14 3.48 -4.51
N ASP A 75 -0.97 4.68 -3.97
CA ASP A 75 -0.17 5.73 -4.61
C ASP A 75 1.33 5.38 -4.54
N ASP A 76 1.79 4.86 -3.41
CA ASP A 76 3.17 4.36 -3.24
C ASP A 76 3.48 3.19 -4.18
N THR A 77 2.54 2.25 -4.36
CA THR A 77 2.73 1.14 -5.30
C THR A 77 2.69 1.56 -6.76
N THR A 78 1.96 2.63 -7.10
CA THR A 78 1.97 3.21 -8.45
C THR A 78 3.32 3.90 -8.74
N TYR A 79 3.89 4.58 -7.74
CA TYR A 79 5.23 5.17 -7.82
C TYR A 79 6.34 4.12 -7.91
N ILE A 80 6.26 3.04 -7.13
CA ILE A 80 7.21 1.92 -7.25
C ILE A 80 7.06 1.24 -8.61
N LYS A 81 5.82 1.02 -9.07
CA LYS A 81 5.57 0.40 -10.38
C LYS A 81 6.11 1.25 -11.53
N SER A 82 6.01 2.58 -11.46
CA SER A 82 6.61 3.45 -12.48
C SER A 82 8.15 3.51 -12.40
N MET A 83 8.75 3.32 -11.22
CA MET A 83 10.21 3.14 -11.11
C MET A 83 10.68 1.80 -11.68
N VAL A 84 9.90 0.73 -11.51
CA VAL A 84 10.20 -0.61 -12.03
C VAL A 84 9.96 -0.69 -13.55
N GLU A 85 8.90 -0.07 -14.08
CA GLU A 85 8.66 0.00 -15.54
C GLU A 85 9.71 0.84 -16.28
N ASN A 86 10.47 1.70 -15.58
CA ASN A 86 11.63 2.40 -16.13
C ASN A 86 12.90 1.53 -16.25
N LEU A 87 12.88 0.25 -15.86
CA LEU A 87 14.04 -0.66 -16.01
C LEU A 87 14.34 -1.05 -17.46
N GLU A 88 13.41 -0.88 -18.41
CA GLU A 88 13.65 -1.11 -19.85
C GLU A 88 14.61 -0.10 -20.50
N GLY A 89 15.22 0.82 -19.73
CA GLY A 89 16.28 1.72 -20.18
C GLY A 89 17.42 1.91 -19.17
N ILE A 90 17.53 1.04 -18.16
CA ILE A 90 18.56 1.13 -17.10
C ILE A 90 19.86 0.41 -17.51
N TYR A 91 19.77 -0.66 -18.28
CA TYR A 91 20.98 -1.33 -18.77
C TYR A 91 21.62 -0.56 -19.91
N ILE A 92 22.95 -0.43 -19.88
CA ILE A 92 23.70 0.02 -21.03
C ILE A 92 23.49 -0.95 -22.19
N PRO A 93 23.41 -0.44 -23.43
CA PRO A 93 23.32 -1.30 -24.60
C PRO A 93 24.61 -2.09 -24.81
N GLU A 94 24.50 -3.23 -25.51
CA GLU A 94 25.63 -4.10 -25.89
C GLU A 94 26.80 -3.31 -26.51
N GLU A 95 26.48 -2.35 -27.37
CA GLU A 95 27.45 -1.50 -28.05
C GLU A 95 28.25 -0.62 -27.08
N GLU A 96 27.61 -0.09 -26.04
CA GLU A 96 28.29 0.73 -25.04
C GLU A 96 29.22 -0.12 -24.16
N ALA A 97 28.78 -1.32 -23.76
CA ALA A 97 29.64 -2.27 -23.07
C ALA A 97 30.87 -2.65 -23.90
N ARG A 98 30.68 -2.85 -25.22
CA ARG A 98 31.79 -3.09 -26.16
C ARG A 98 32.76 -1.91 -26.22
N GLN A 99 32.26 -0.68 -26.34
CA GLN A 99 33.10 0.52 -26.40
C GLN A 99 33.95 0.71 -25.12
N ILE A 100 33.38 0.38 -23.95
CA ILE A 100 34.12 0.40 -22.68
C ILE A 100 35.29 -0.60 -22.75
N ALA A 101 35.04 -1.84 -23.18
CA ALA A 101 36.10 -2.84 -23.33
C ALA A 101 37.15 -2.48 -24.40
N GLU A 102 36.72 -1.90 -25.52
CA GLU A 102 37.60 -1.40 -26.58
C GLU A 102 38.53 -0.30 -26.04
N SER A 103 38.03 0.62 -25.21
CA SER A 103 38.83 1.70 -24.62
C SER A 103 39.93 1.23 -23.66
N LEU A 104 39.78 0.03 -23.09
CA LEU A 104 40.72 -0.57 -22.14
C LEU A 104 41.72 -1.50 -22.83
N THR A 105 41.39 -1.98 -24.03
CA THR A 105 42.19 -2.98 -24.72
C THR A 105 43.32 -2.30 -25.50
N SER A 106 44.56 -2.56 -25.09
CA SER A 106 45.75 -1.99 -25.75
C SER A 106 46.26 -2.80 -26.94
N ASN A 107 45.85 -4.08 -27.04
CA ASN A 107 46.32 -5.02 -28.06
C ASN A 107 45.36 -5.08 -29.26
N GLU A 108 45.88 -5.49 -30.41
CA GLU A 108 45.03 -5.76 -31.58
C GLU A 108 44.02 -6.86 -31.28
N VAL A 109 42.75 -6.63 -31.63
CA VAL A 109 41.63 -7.55 -31.44
C VAL A 109 41.12 -7.99 -32.80
N GLU A 110 41.15 -9.30 -33.05
CA GLU A 110 40.67 -9.89 -34.30
C GLU A 110 39.14 -9.98 -34.32
N LYS A 111 38.54 -10.21 -33.15
CA LYS A 111 37.11 -10.41 -33.01
C LYS A 111 36.62 -10.02 -31.63
N TRP A 112 35.42 -9.46 -31.57
CA TRP A 112 34.67 -9.23 -30.35
C TRP A 112 33.49 -10.20 -30.25
N ALA A 113 33.16 -10.61 -29.03
CA ALA A 113 31.87 -11.24 -28.72
C ALA A 113 31.32 -10.65 -27.42
N VAL A 114 30.05 -10.27 -27.43
CA VAL A 114 29.38 -9.72 -26.25
C VAL A 114 28.20 -10.62 -25.91
N THR A 115 28.04 -10.92 -24.62
CA THR A 115 26.93 -11.72 -24.11
C THR A 115 26.44 -11.14 -22.79
N PHE A 116 25.13 -11.10 -22.58
CA PHE A 116 24.55 -10.71 -21.31
C PHE A 116 24.56 -11.89 -20.33
N ASN A 117 24.94 -11.64 -19.09
CA ASN A 117 24.90 -12.62 -18.01
C ASN A 117 24.10 -12.05 -16.84
N GLU A 118 22.91 -12.62 -16.64
CA GLU A 118 22.06 -12.33 -15.49
C GLU A 118 22.62 -13.04 -14.26
N ASN A 119 22.67 -12.33 -13.15
CA ASN A 119 23.13 -12.87 -11.86
C ASN A 119 24.59 -13.36 -11.83
N TYR A 120 25.52 -12.57 -12.36
CA TYR A 120 26.94 -12.81 -12.19
C TYR A 120 27.35 -12.65 -10.71
N ASP A 121 27.91 -13.71 -10.17
CA ASP A 121 28.52 -13.76 -8.84
C ASP A 121 30.04 -13.75 -9.00
N TYR A 122 30.68 -12.66 -8.56
CA TYR A 122 32.13 -12.46 -8.65
C TYR A 122 32.86 -12.88 -7.37
N ASP A 123 32.16 -12.92 -6.23
CA ASP A 123 32.77 -13.12 -4.92
C ASP A 123 32.61 -14.57 -4.47
N GLU A 124 33.67 -15.38 -4.58
CA GLU A 124 33.67 -16.76 -4.10
C GLU A 124 33.39 -16.87 -2.58
N SER A 125 33.61 -15.80 -1.80
CA SER A 125 33.31 -15.75 -0.36
C SER A 125 31.88 -15.28 -0.05
N ASN A 126 31.27 -14.57 -1.00
CA ASN A 126 29.92 -14.01 -1.00
C ASN A 126 29.44 -13.44 0.35
N GLU A 127 30.30 -12.72 1.08
CA GLU A 127 29.95 -12.13 2.39
C GLU A 127 28.85 -11.05 2.29
N HIS A 128 28.61 -10.52 1.08
CA HIS A 128 27.68 -9.43 0.83
C HIS A 128 26.52 -9.77 -0.13
N ASN A 129 26.44 -11.00 -0.66
CA ASN A 129 25.38 -11.45 -1.55
C ASN A 129 25.15 -10.50 -2.75
N LEU A 130 26.24 -9.94 -3.30
CA LEU A 130 26.20 -8.94 -4.36
C LEU A 130 26.16 -9.62 -5.73
N VAL A 131 24.98 -10.10 -6.08
CA VAL A 131 24.66 -10.60 -7.42
C VAL A 131 24.43 -9.41 -8.37
N ARG A 132 25.08 -9.42 -9.53
CA ARG A 132 25.01 -8.31 -10.52
C ARG A 132 24.68 -8.81 -11.91
N ASP A 133 23.90 -8.03 -12.65
CA ASP A 133 23.73 -8.26 -14.08
C ASP A 133 24.89 -7.59 -14.83
N VAL A 134 25.57 -8.36 -15.68
CA VAL A 134 26.79 -7.90 -16.37
C VAL A 134 26.77 -8.20 -17.86
N TRP A 135 27.40 -7.32 -18.62
CA TRP A 135 27.86 -7.63 -19.96
C TRP A 135 29.22 -8.32 -19.90
N VAL A 136 29.29 -9.50 -20.51
CA VAL A 136 30.54 -10.25 -20.69
C VAL A 136 31.07 -9.98 -22.08
N VAL A 137 32.14 -9.19 -22.17
CA VAL A 137 32.78 -8.80 -23.44
C VAL A 137 34.08 -9.58 -23.61
N LYS A 138 34.19 -10.34 -24.70
CA LYS A 138 35.36 -11.16 -25.04
C LYS A 138 36.10 -10.53 -26.21
N ALA A 139 37.35 -10.12 -25.97
CA ALA A 139 38.31 -9.72 -26.98
C ALA A 139 39.15 -10.94 -27.38
N PHE A 140 39.10 -11.34 -28.64
CA PHE A 140 39.95 -12.40 -29.19
C PHE A 140 41.18 -11.78 -29.85
N HIS A 141 42.35 -12.14 -29.37
CA HIS A 141 43.64 -11.68 -29.87
C HIS A 141 44.29 -12.74 -30.76
N SER A 142 45.34 -12.32 -31.45
CA SER A 142 46.18 -13.24 -32.22
C SER A 142 46.77 -14.33 -31.34
N LEU A 143 47.09 -15.47 -31.96
CA LEU A 143 47.59 -16.69 -31.30
C LEU A 143 46.58 -17.39 -30.37
N GLY A 144 45.30 -16.98 -30.39
CA GLY A 144 44.22 -17.63 -29.64
C GLY A 144 44.06 -17.13 -28.20
N ASN A 145 44.82 -16.11 -27.81
CA ASN A 145 44.66 -15.44 -26.53
C ASN A 145 43.32 -14.70 -26.48
N LYS A 146 42.70 -14.62 -25.31
CA LYS A 146 41.46 -13.85 -25.13
C LYS A 146 41.45 -13.11 -23.81
N THR A 147 40.90 -11.90 -23.85
CA THR A 147 40.63 -11.07 -22.66
C THR A 147 39.12 -10.98 -22.47
N ILE A 148 38.65 -11.20 -21.25
CA ILE A 148 37.24 -11.19 -20.89
C ILE A 148 36.99 -10.07 -19.89
N TYR A 149 36.13 -9.12 -20.25
CA TYR A 149 35.70 -8.03 -19.39
C TYR A 149 34.28 -8.32 -18.89
N TYR A 150 34.08 -8.16 -17.58
CA TYR A 150 32.78 -8.21 -16.94
C TYR A 150 32.41 -6.78 -16.57
N ILE A 151 31.36 -6.25 -17.19
CA ILE A 151 30.95 -4.85 -17.06
C ILE A 151 29.56 -4.80 -16.45
N ASP A 152 29.41 -4.13 -15.31
CA ASP A 152 28.12 -3.94 -14.66
C ASP A 152 27.15 -3.22 -15.62
N ALA A 153 26.01 -3.87 -15.88
CA ALA A 153 25.08 -3.43 -16.89
C ALA A 153 24.44 -2.07 -16.55
N ILE A 154 24.49 -1.63 -15.30
CA ILE A 154 23.87 -0.39 -14.82
C ILE A 154 24.93 0.70 -14.63
N THR A 155 25.98 0.38 -13.88
CA THR A 155 26.98 1.37 -13.43
C THR A 155 28.11 1.62 -14.42
N LYS A 156 28.23 0.76 -15.45
CA LYS A 156 29.32 0.80 -16.46
C LYS A 156 30.70 0.47 -15.90
N GLU A 157 30.78 0.08 -14.63
CA GLU A 157 32.03 -0.28 -13.98
C GLU A 157 32.49 -1.65 -14.46
N VAL A 158 33.80 -1.78 -14.72
CA VAL A 158 34.40 -3.09 -14.96
C VAL A 158 34.55 -3.78 -13.62
N VAL A 159 33.74 -4.80 -13.38
CA VAL A 159 33.73 -5.56 -12.12
C VAL A 159 34.83 -6.60 -12.08
N ASN A 160 35.25 -7.11 -13.24
CA ASN A 160 36.32 -8.11 -13.35
C ASN A 160 36.94 -8.13 -14.75
N ILE A 161 38.22 -8.53 -14.82
CA ILE A 161 38.96 -8.78 -16.07
C ILE A 161 39.64 -10.14 -15.95
N SER A 162 39.55 -10.97 -16.98
CA SER A 162 40.22 -12.28 -17.02
C SER A 162 40.94 -12.46 -18.35
N GLU A 163 42.23 -12.82 -18.29
CA GLU A 163 43.05 -13.14 -19.45
C GLU A 163 43.23 -14.65 -19.55
N ILE A 164 43.03 -15.19 -20.74
CA ILE A 164 43.19 -16.61 -21.03
C ILE A 164 44.15 -16.74 -22.19
N GLU A 165 45.31 -17.32 -21.91
CA GLU A 165 46.32 -17.63 -22.91
C GLU A 165 45.96 -18.92 -23.64
N SER A 166 46.29 -18.96 -24.92
CA SER A 166 46.22 -20.17 -25.74
C SER A 166 47.30 -21.14 -25.28
N ASN A 167 46.90 -22.37 -24.91
CA ASN A 167 47.86 -23.44 -24.67
C ASN A 167 48.44 -23.86 -26.03
N HIS A 168 49.73 -23.58 -26.21
CA HIS A 168 50.53 -24.02 -27.36
C HIS A 168 50.60 -25.54 -27.50
#